data_AF-A0A2E2WHN4-F1
#
_entry.id   AF-A0A2E2WHN4-F1
#
_cell.length_a   1.000
_cell.length_b   1.000
_cell.length_c   1.000
_cell.angle_alpha   90.00
_cell.angle_beta   90.00
_cell.angle_gamma   90.00
#
_symmetry.space_group_name_H-M   'P 1'
#
loop_
_entity.id
_entity.type
_entity.pdbx_description
1 polymer ?
#
loop_
_entity_poly.entity_id
_entity_poly.type
_entity_poly.pdbx_seq_one_letter_code
_entity_poly.pdbx_strand_id
1 'polypeptide(L)'
;MLMSIGRGLSPATSKPYQASSKKLYLTANLPSEVAFERASPATVTNNNGKLTEVTNNQPRFNHDGYGNRLGLMIEPALSNKCKNHNVNPIDTSGIITSGDANGVLSIVNDTTEIANAGLDLLCTNGNVYKADNTLGTTSFTLYIDGKVGNTNPHTLSAYVRSPSSTGRVCRFYVGGGTMNIDGDQAWQRYAYENEAPNSTGRKFTIIVDPGKELYFILNQLEEYPIATSVIPIRGAAADRKADRPYIANIDQYEWFDSAQGYFTCRYNLTELLSSDSYIGVLHDGSSANTIGLRMDASTHVLRGYMRSSSSSQFTNANTDVHIPNICHVAGMRWDNAETSIISGGSVKTGTISTLPVTLNRLEIGARNGGSSPIHGHIQEIEIGKFNINVASLGIRLQKPSDIIVAAGGQSLIRGHFVSNETGNEDGKQEHRSVIGNKLRENSVVLVDGSSGASAACKTSNSTNYWWDLATSSRGPAFDSFVQSINDAAIMPTYILWGQGEDDSHQIGINTSKSDYKQALEAIFTTMRTTYGDMPFFIQRIGRRSSFS
;
A
#
# COMPACT_ATOMS: atom_id res chain seq x y z
N MET A 1 23.07 -61.44 -28.75
CA MET A 1 21.66 -61.78 -28.45
C MET A 1 21.01 -60.52 -27.87
N LEU A 2 20.47 -59.66 -28.74
CA LEU A 2 19.85 -58.38 -28.38
C LEU A 2 18.34 -58.61 -28.23
N MET A 3 17.86 -58.67 -26.99
CA MET A 3 16.42 -58.72 -26.71
C MET A 3 15.84 -57.31 -26.79
N SER A 4 15.00 -57.10 -27.80
CA SER A 4 14.12 -55.94 -27.89
C SER A 4 12.94 -56.15 -26.91
N ILE A 5 12.78 -55.24 -25.96
CA ILE A 5 11.61 -55.16 -25.09
C ILE A 5 10.71 -54.08 -25.67
N GLY A 6 9.90 -54.45 -26.66
CA GLY A 6 8.78 -53.64 -27.12
C GLY A 6 7.59 -53.84 -26.19
N ARG A 7 7.44 -53.00 -25.17
CA ARG A 7 6.17 -52.84 -24.45
C ARG A 7 5.43 -51.63 -25.00
N GLY A 8 4.32 -51.89 -25.67
CA GLY A 8 3.36 -50.88 -26.09
C GLY A 8 2.80 -50.15 -24.88
N LEU A 9 3.22 -48.90 -24.71
CA LEU A 9 2.45 -47.92 -23.96
C LEU A 9 1.43 -47.35 -24.95
N SER A 10 0.16 -47.75 -24.83
CA SER A 10 -0.91 -46.95 -25.43
C SER A 10 -0.76 -45.54 -24.88
N PRO A 11 -0.88 -44.47 -25.70
CA PRO A 11 -0.87 -43.12 -25.17
C PRO A 11 -2.05 -43.02 -24.21
N ALA A 12 -1.74 -43.00 -22.90
CA ALA A 12 -2.71 -42.62 -21.91
C ALA A 12 -3.21 -41.25 -22.37
N THR A 13 -4.49 -41.15 -22.72
CA THR A 13 -5.18 -39.89 -22.87
C THR A 13 -4.91 -39.12 -21.59
N SER A 14 -3.91 -38.24 -21.63
CA SER A 14 -3.52 -37.42 -20.50
C SER A 14 -4.77 -36.62 -20.16
N LYS A 15 -5.45 -36.97 -19.07
CA LYS A 15 -6.44 -36.08 -18.49
C LYS A 15 -5.74 -34.72 -18.39
N PRO A 16 -6.28 -33.64 -18.98
CA PRO A 16 -5.65 -32.34 -18.92
C PRO A 16 -5.31 -32.06 -17.46
N TYR A 17 -4.07 -31.64 -17.20
CA TYR A 17 -3.61 -31.28 -15.87
C TYR A 17 -4.57 -30.23 -15.32
N GLN A 18 -5.45 -30.68 -14.42
CA GLN A 18 -6.47 -29.86 -13.81
C GLN A 18 -5.78 -28.85 -12.91
N ALA A 19 -5.87 -27.56 -13.26
CA ALA A 19 -5.16 -26.52 -12.54
C ALA A 19 -5.60 -26.52 -11.06
N SER A 20 -4.65 -26.72 -10.15
CA SER A 20 -4.88 -26.70 -8.70
C SER A 20 -5.08 -25.28 -8.15
N SER A 21 -4.79 -24.27 -8.96
CA SER A 21 -4.95 -22.86 -8.64
C SER A 21 -5.05 -22.01 -9.90
N LYS A 22 -5.52 -20.78 -9.74
CA LYS A 22 -5.59 -19.75 -10.78
C LYS A 22 -4.92 -18.49 -10.29
N LYS A 23 -3.89 -18.05 -11.02
CA LYS A 23 -3.24 -16.76 -10.83
C LYS A 23 -3.81 -15.75 -11.84
N LEU A 24 -4.19 -14.59 -11.33
CA LEU A 24 -4.87 -13.50 -12.02
C LEU A 24 -3.97 -12.27 -11.97
N TYR A 25 -3.41 -11.88 -13.11
CA TYR A 25 -2.58 -10.68 -13.22
C TYR A 25 -3.46 -9.48 -13.56
N LEU A 26 -3.37 -8.42 -12.75
CA LEU A 26 -4.20 -7.22 -12.83
C LEU A 26 -3.35 -5.99 -13.16
N THR A 27 -2.35 -6.14 -14.02
CA THR A 27 -1.36 -5.10 -14.32
C THR A 27 -1.45 -4.50 -15.72
N ALA A 28 -2.23 -5.09 -16.62
CA ALA A 28 -2.34 -4.61 -18.01
C ALA A 28 -3.68 -4.93 -18.68
N ASN A 29 -4.27 -6.09 -18.39
CA ASN A 29 -5.56 -6.51 -18.92
C ASN A 29 -6.35 -7.23 -17.83
N LEU A 30 -7.68 -7.25 -17.94
CA LEU A 30 -8.49 -8.08 -17.05
C LEU A 30 -8.45 -9.52 -17.52
N PRO A 31 -8.22 -10.48 -16.61
CA PRO A 31 -8.47 -11.90 -16.89
C PRO A 31 -9.93 -12.11 -17.31
N SER A 32 -10.19 -13.07 -18.18
CA SER A 32 -11.54 -13.38 -18.68
C SER A 32 -12.56 -13.73 -17.60
N GLU A 33 -12.08 -14.20 -16.45
CA GLU A 33 -12.89 -14.54 -15.28
C GLU A 33 -13.33 -13.30 -14.48
N VAL A 34 -12.65 -12.17 -14.66
CA VAL A 34 -12.88 -10.95 -13.89
C VAL A 34 -13.79 -10.00 -14.69
N ALA A 35 -15.00 -9.80 -14.18
CA ALA A 35 -15.88 -8.74 -14.62
C ALA A 35 -15.49 -7.41 -13.98
N PHE A 36 -15.86 -6.31 -14.63
CA PHE A 36 -15.59 -4.97 -14.12
C PHE A 36 -16.75 -4.02 -14.38
N GLU A 37 -17.13 -3.29 -13.34
CA GLU A 37 -18.20 -2.29 -13.38
C GLU A 37 -17.68 -0.94 -12.92
N ARG A 38 -17.91 0.09 -13.73
CA ARG A 38 -17.84 1.50 -13.35
C ARG A 38 -18.71 2.32 -14.30
N ALA A 39 -19.85 2.79 -13.81
CA ALA A 39 -20.83 3.54 -14.61
C ALA A 39 -20.49 5.03 -14.79
N SER A 40 -19.21 5.37 -14.96
CA SER A 40 -18.73 6.71 -15.27
C SER A 40 -17.34 6.68 -15.91
N PRO A 41 -16.94 7.76 -16.61
CA PRO A 41 -15.55 8.00 -16.93
C PRO A 41 -14.72 8.17 -15.65
N ALA A 42 -13.41 8.02 -15.78
CA ALA A 42 -12.44 8.25 -14.72
C ALA A 42 -11.07 8.58 -15.33
N THR A 43 -10.08 8.93 -14.51
CA THR A 43 -8.71 9.17 -14.99
C THR A 43 -7.73 8.12 -14.49
N VAL A 44 -6.66 7.94 -15.25
CA VAL A 44 -5.55 7.03 -14.95
C VAL A 44 -4.24 7.59 -15.52
N THR A 45 -3.11 7.29 -14.90
CA THR A 45 -1.78 7.54 -15.47
C THR A 45 -1.39 6.35 -16.35
N ASN A 46 -1.11 6.61 -17.62
CA ASN A 46 -0.71 5.58 -18.58
C ASN A 46 0.78 5.23 -18.48
N ASN A 47 1.22 4.26 -19.29
CA ASN A 47 2.61 3.77 -19.31
C ASN A 47 3.66 4.80 -19.74
N ASN A 48 3.25 5.98 -20.24
CA ASN A 48 4.14 7.09 -20.56
C ASN A 48 4.15 8.16 -19.45
N GLY A 49 3.58 7.87 -18.27
CA GLY A 49 3.47 8.83 -17.17
C GLY A 49 2.44 9.94 -17.41
N LYS A 50 1.58 9.81 -18.43
CA LYS A 50 0.59 10.84 -18.79
C LYS A 50 -0.79 10.54 -18.20
N LEU A 51 -1.46 11.57 -17.67
CA LEU A 51 -2.82 11.49 -17.17
C LEU A 51 -3.81 11.46 -18.34
N THR A 52 -4.68 10.46 -18.39
CA THR A 52 -5.67 10.28 -19.46
C THR A 52 -7.03 9.85 -18.91
N GLU A 53 -8.08 10.01 -19.70
CA GLU A 53 -9.44 9.60 -19.36
C GLU A 53 -9.69 8.17 -19.85
N VAL A 54 -10.40 7.37 -19.06
CA VAL A 54 -10.92 6.05 -19.43
C VAL A 54 -12.44 6.08 -19.44
N THR A 55 -13.06 5.36 -20.36
CA THR A 55 -14.52 5.37 -20.53
C THR A 55 -15.23 4.53 -19.46
N ASN A 56 -16.57 4.55 -19.48
CA ASN A 56 -17.39 3.67 -18.64
C ASN A 56 -16.98 2.20 -18.82
N ASN A 57 -16.96 1.46 -17.71
CA ASN A 57 -16.58 0.03 -17.65
C ASN A 57 -15.18 -0.30 -18.19
N GLN A 58 -14.32 0.70 -18.43
CA GLN A 58 -12.93 0.47 -18.78
C GLN A 58 -12.06 0.36 -17.50
N PRO A 59 -11.35 -0.74 -17.28
CA PRO A 59 -10.50 -0.91 -16.10
C PRO A 59 -9.35 0.12 -16.06
N ARG A 60 -8.93 0.54 -14.87
CA ARG A 60 -7.85 1.52 -14.68
C ARG A 60 -6.53 0.86 -14.31
N PHE A 61 -5.76 0.44 -15.31
CA PHE A 61 -4.39 -0.02 -15.11
C PHE A 61 -3.45 1.17 -14.96
N ASN A 62 -3.11 1.49 -13.72
CA ASN A 62 -2.37 2.69 -13.39
C ASN A 62 -0.86 2.48 -13.43
N HIS A 63 -0.15 3.55 -13.71
CA HIS A 63 1.31 3.62 -13.69
C HIS A 63 1.78 4.77 -12.79
N ASP A 64 3.03 4.74 -12.36
CA ASP A 64 3.65 5.91 -11.75
C ASP A 64 4.11 6.93 -12.81
N GLY A 65 4.69 8.06 -12.36
CA GLY A 65 5.20 9.10 -13.25
C GLY A 65 6.39 8.67 -14.11
N TYR A 66 6.98 7.49 -13.85
CA TYR A 66 8.08 6.90 -14.62
C TYR A 66 7.59 5.79 -15.56
N GLY A 67 6.30 5.48 -15.57
CA GLY A 67 5.71 4.42 -16.39
C GLY A 67 5.79 3.02 -15.79
N ASN A 68 6.20 2.86 -14.51
CA ASN A 68 6.16 1.56 -13.83
C ASN A 68 4.72 1.19 -13.49
N ARG A 69 4.38 -0.11 -13.52
CA ARG A 69 3.00 -0.57 -13.32
C ARG A 69 2.66 -0.60 -11.84
N LEU A 70 1.54 0.02 -11.47
CA LEU A 70 1.04 -0.03 -10.10
C LEU A 70 -0.01 -1.13 -9.90
N GLY A 71 -0.78 -1.44 -10.94
CA GLY A 71 -1.86 -2.45 -10.93
C GLY A 71 -3.22 -1.85 -11.30
N LEU A 72 -4.28 -2.62 -11.06
CA LEU A 72 -5.65 -2.18 -11.24
C LEU A 72 -6.02 -1.24 -10.09
N MET A 73 -6.24 0.03 -10.42
CA MET A 73 -6.66 1.06 -9.48
C MET A 73 -8.09 0.82 -9.01
N ILE A 74 -8.29 0.90 -7.70
CA ILE A 74 -9.57 0.80 -7.01
C ILE A 74 -9.77 2.06 -6.19
N GLU A 75 -10.87 2.78 -6.44
CA GLU A 75 -11.27 3.93 -5.65
C GLU A 75 -12.79 3.94 -5.41
N PRO A 76 -13.25 4.56 -4.30
CA PRO A 76 -14.67 4.70 -4.01
C PRO A 76 -15.38 5.63 -5.00
N ALA A 77 -16.71 5.57 -5.01
CA ALA A 77 -17.53 6.54 -5.73
C ALA A 77 -17.41 7.91 -5.06
N LEU A 78 -17.14 8.96 -5.84
CA LEU A 78 -16.99 10.33 -5.37
C LEU A 78 -17.54 11.33 -6.38
N SER A 79 -17.76 12.56 -5.92
CA SER A 79 -18.20 13.68 -6.75
C SER A 79 -17.24 14.84 -6.58
N ASN A 80 -16.79 15.41 -7.69
CA ASN A 80 -16.17 16.72 -7.67
C ASN A 80 -17.26 17.79 -7.63
N LYS A 81 -17.36 18.48 -6.49
CA LYS A 81 -18.39 19.47 -6.21
C LYS A 81 -18.17 20.79 -6.94
N CYS A 82 -16.97 21.02 -7.51
CA CYS A 82 -16.67 22.21 -8.29
C CYS A 82 -17.55 22.30 -9.56
N LYS A 83 -17.81 23.53 -10.04
CA LYS A 83 -18.74 23.80 -11.16
C LYS A 83 -18.12 24.61 -12.30
N ASN A 84 -16.84 24.96 -12.22
CA ASN A 84 -16.11 25.58 -13.32
C ASN A 84 -15.66 24.54 -14.37
N HIS A 85 -15.02 24.99 -15.45
CA HIS A 85 -14.30 24.11 -16.36
C HIS A 85 -12.90 23.80 -15.79
N ASN A 86 -12.77 22.79 -14.92
CA ASN A 86 -11.47 22.47 -14.35
C ASN A 86 -10.49 21.87 -15.38
N VAL A 87 -11.01 21.34 -16.49
CA VAL A 87 -10.24 20.82 -17.62
C VAL A 87 -10.62 21.60 -18.87
N ASN A 88 -9.62 21.90 -19.72
CA ASN A 88 -9.79 22.70 -20.94
C ASN A 88 -10.64 23.98 -20.69
N PRO A 89 -10.24 24.90 -19.80
CA PRO A 89 -10.97 26.14 -19.54
C PRO A 89 -11.29 26.90 -20.83
N ILE A 90 -12.52 27.41 -20.91
CA ILE A 90 -13.02 28.22 -22.04
C ILE A 90 -13.43 29.63 -21.62
N ASP A 91 -13.80 29.82 -20.35
CA ASP A 91 -14.10 31.09 -19.71
C ASP A 91 -13.82 31.03 -18.20
N THR A 92 -13.99 32.15 -17.51
CA THR A 92 -13.86 32.25 -16.05
C THR A 92 -15.17 31.98 -15.31
N SER A 93 -16.19 31.42 -15.97
CA SER A 93 -17.49 31.15 -15.37
C SER A 93 -17.35 30.13 -14.24
N GLY A 94 -18.12 30.32 -13.16
CA GLY A 94 -18.02 29.49 -11.97
C GLY A 94 -16.82 29.79 -11.07
N ILE A 95 -16.12 30.91 -11.28
CA ILE A 95 -15.09 31.42 -10.37
C ILE A 95 -15.40 32.87 -10.02
N ILE A 96 -15.59 33.14 -8.73
CA ILE A 96 -15.87 34.49 -8.21
C ILE A 96 -14.59 35.04 -7.60
N THR A 97 -14.23 36.28 -7.92
CA THR A 97 -13.02 36.94 -7.38
C THR A 97 -13.37 37.93 -6.27
N SER A 98 -12.43 38.15 -5.33
CA SER A 98 -12.47 39.22 -4.33
C SER A 98 -11.06 39.56 -3.84
N GLY A 99 -10.95 40.53 -2.92
CA GLY A 99 -9.68 40.92 -2.31
C GLY A 99 -9.05 42.10 -3.06
N ASP A 100 -7.80 41.96 -3.46
CA ASP A 100 -7.05 43.01 -4.14
C ASP A 100 -7.70 43.45 -5.47
N ALA A 101 -7.83 44.76 -5.68
CA ALA A 101 -8.44 45.33 -6.88
C ALA A 101 -7.56 45.18 -8.13
N ASN A 102 -6.25 44.99 -7.97
CA ASN A 102 -5.32 44.73 -9.06
C ASN A 102 -5.22 43.24 -9.43
N GLY A 103 -5.90 42.37 -8.68
CA GLY A 103 -5.93 40.94 -8.96
C GLY A 103 -6.75 40.63 -10.22
N VAL A 104 -6.16 39.89 -11.16
CA VAL A 104 -6.80 39.55 -12.44
C VAL A 104 -6.90 38.03 -12.58
N LEU A 105 -8.10 37.54 -12.84
CA LEU A 105 -8.34 36.16 -13.28
C LEU A 105 -8.52 36.14 -14.80
N SER A 106 -7.76 35.29 -15.48
CA SER A 106 -7.78 35.14 -16.94
C SER A 106 -7.57 33.69 -17.35
N ILE A 107 -7.74 33.41 -18.65
CA ILE A 107 -7.32 32.15 -19.26
C ILE A 107 -6.11 32.43 -20.15
N VAL A 108 -5.10 31.58 -20.04
CA VAL A 108 -3.89 31.63 -20.85
C VAL A 108 -3.58 30.25 -21.40
N ASN A 109 -2.73 30.18 -22.43
CA ASN A 109 -2.25 28.93 -22.98
C ASN A 109 -0.87 28.58 -22.36
N ASP A 110 -0.75 27.38 -21.81
CA ASP A 110 0.47 26.84 -21.17
C ASP A 110 0.80 25.46 -21.76
N THR A 111 0.56 25.25 -23.06
CA THR A 111 0.64 23.95 -23.75
C THR A 111 1.94 23.20 -23.48
N THR A 112 3.08 23.88 -23.57
CA THR A 112 4.41 23.25 -23.35
C THR A 112 4.52 22.68 -21.94
N GLU A 113 4.16 23.45 -20.92
CA GLU A 113 4.30 23.01 -19.53
C GLU A 113 3.25 21.97 -19.15
N ILE A 114 2.05 22.05 -19.75
CA ILE A 114 1.02 21.00 -19.64
C ILE A 114 1.52 19.67 -20.22
N ALA A 115 2.22 19.70 -21.36
CA ALA A 115 2.82 18.50 -21.95
C ALA A 115 3.98 17.95 -21.12
N ASN A 116 4.84 18.83 -20.57
CA ASN A 116 5.93 18.44 -19.66
C ASN A 116 5.40 17.76 -18.40
N ALA A 117 4.24 18.19 -17.91
CA ALA A 117 3.55 17.61 -16.77
C ALA A 117 2.79 16.31 -17.07
N GLY A 118 2.73 15.88 -18.34
CA GLY A 118 1.95 14.73 -18.77
C GLY A 118 0.44 14.94 -18.70
N LEU A 119 -0.02 16.20 -18.75
CA LEU A 119 -1.44 16.56 -18.64
C LEU A 119 -2.10 16.83 -20.00
N ASP A 120 -1.33 16.80 -21.09
CA ASP A 120 -1.75 17.15 -22.46
C ASP A 120 -2.82 16.21 -23.06
N LEU A 121 -2.91 14.97 -22.57
CA LEU A 121 -3.99 14.05 -22.99
C LEU A 121 -5.34 14.37 -22.34
N LEU A 122 -5.34 15.14 -21.25
CA LEU A 122 -6.55 15.57 -20.55
C LEU A 122 -6.87 17.04 -20.86
N CYS A 123 -5.87 17.93 -20.79
CA CYS A 123 -5.94 19.33 -21.17
C CYS A 123 -5.45 19.55 -22.62
N THR A 124 -6.23 19.03 -23.56
CA THR A 124 -5.91 19.02 -24.99
C THR A 124 -5.81 20.39 -25.67
N ASN A 125 -6.41 21.45 -25.10
CA ASN A 125 -6.33 22.80 -25.67
C ASN A 125 -5.18 23.64 -25.10
N GLY A 126 -4.47 23.11 -24.08
CA GLY A 126 -3.39 23.80 -23.37
C GLY A 126 -3.84 25.01 -22.55
N ASN A 127 -5.15 25.30 -22.46
CA ASN A 127 -5.64 26.44 -21.69
C ASN A 127 -5.64 26.12 -20.20
N VAL A 128 -5.32 27.15 -19.40
CA VAL A 128 -5.28 27.08 -17.93
C VAL A 128 -5.80 28.37 -17.34
N TYR A 129 -6.22 28.35 -16.08
CA TYR A 129 -6.53 29.59 -15.36
C TYR A 129 -5.25 30.25 -14.89
N LYS A 130 -5.14 31.57 -15.07
CA LYS A 130 -4.09 32.43 -14.51
C LYS A 130 -4.73 33.42 -13.54
N ALA A 131 -4.28 33.37 -12.29
CA ALA A 131 -4.58 34.36 -11.26
C ALA A 131 -3.34 35.22 -11.01
N ASP A 132 -3.37 36.45 -11.51
CA ASP A 132 -2.27 37.41 -11.46
C ASP A 132 -2.53 38.41 -10.34
N ASN A 133 -1.70 38.38 -9.31
CA ASN A 133 -1.70 39.34 -8.22
C ASN A 133 -0.33 40.03 -8.12
N THR A 134 0.43 40.13 -9.21
CA THR A 134 1.80 40.67 -9.21
C THR A 134 1.85 42.17 -8.89
N LEU A 135 0.79 42.92 -9.20
CA LEU A 135 0.61 44.33 -8.84
C LEU A 135 -0.22 44.52 -7.57
N GLY A 136 -0.64 43.42 -6.94
CA GLY A 136 -1.45 43.44 -5.73
C GLY A 136 -0.63 43.80 -4.50
N THR A 137 -1.26 44.51 -3.57
CA THR A 137 -0.71 44.86 -2.24
C THR A 137 -1.36 44.05 -1.11
N THR A 138 -2.48 43.41 -1.41
CA THR A 138 -3.24 42.49 -0.55
C THR A 138 -3.48 41.17 -1.27
N SER A 139 -4.11 40.19 -0.60
CA SER A 139 -4.40 38.90 -1.22
C SER A 139 -5.53 38.99 -2.26
N PHE A 140 -5.36 38.28 -3.38
CA PHE A 140 -6.39 38.08 -4.39
C PHE A 140 -7.05 36.72 -4.18
N THR A 141 -8.36 36.70 -3.99
CA THR A 141 -9.11 35.51 -3.58
C THR A 141 -10.01 35.02 -4.70
N LEU A 142 -9.97 33.72 -4.96
CA LEU A 142 -10.81 33.01 -5.93
C LEU A 142 -11.74 32.05 -5.18
N TYR A 143 -13.04 32.16 -5.39
CA TYR A 143 -14.04 31.22 -4.91
C TYR A 143 -14.53 30.37 -6.08
N ILE A 144 -14.16 29.10 -6.09
CA ILE A 144 -14.63 28.15 -7.09
C ILE A 144 -16.06 27.73 -6.74
N ASP A 145 -17.00 27.89 -7.66
CA ASP A 145 -18.38 27.47 -7.44
C ASP A 145 -18.49 25.98 -7.19
N GLY A 146 -19.38 25.61 -6.26
CA GLY A 146 -19.41 24.28 -5.67
C GLY A 146 -19.34 24.37 -4.15
N LYS A 147 -20.44 24.04 -3.46
CA LYS A 147 -20.50 24.10 -1.99
C LYS A 147 -20.20 22.74 -1.39
N VAL A 148 -19.58 22.73 -0.21
CA VAL A 148 -19.36 21.50 0.57
C VAL A 148 -20.67 20.83 0.99
N GLY A 149 -21.74 21.59 1.28
CA GLY A 149 -23.07 21.04 1.57
C GLY A 149 -23.23 20.41 2.96
N ASN A 150 -22.14 20.00 3.61
CA ASN A 150 -22.08 19.54 5.00
C ASN A 150 -20.70 19.88 5.61
N THR A 151 -20.48 19.45 6.86
CA THR A 151 -19.25 19.69 7.61
C THR A 151 -18.41 18.42 7.80
N ASN A 152 -18.68 17.36 7.02
CA ASN A 152 -17.84 16.17 7.01
C ASN A 152 -16.44 16.51 6.46
N PRO A 153 -15.41 15.69 6.71
CA PRO A 153 -14.11 15.88 6.09
C PRO A 153 -14.19 15.94 4.56
N HIS A 154 -13.55 16.97 4.00
CA HIS A 154 -13.42 17.18 2.57
C HIS A 154 -11.95 17.23 2.17
N THR A 155 -11.69 16.97 0.90
CA THR A 155 -10.40 17.18 0.29
C THR A 155 -10.50 18.19 -0.83
N LEU A 156 -9.52 19.10 -0.88
CA LEU A 156 -9.33 20.06 -1.97
C LEU A 156 -8.07 19.68 -2.72
N SER A 157 -8.09 19.63 -4.04
CA SER A 157 -6.85 19.48 -4.80
C SER A 157 -6.89 20.25 -6.10
N ALA A 158 -5.74 20.71 -6.57
CA ALA A 158 -5.59 21.26 -7.91
C ALA A 158 -4.16 21.02 -8.40
N TYR A 159 -4.00 20.94 -9.72
CA TYR A 159 -2.68 21.14 -10.30
C TYR A 159 -2.41 22.63 -10.32
N VAL A 160 -1.24 23.04 -9.85
CA VAL A 160 -0.81 24.43 -9.83
C VAL A 160 0.62 24.56 -10.33
N ARG A 161 0.94 25.75 -10.81
CA ARG A 161 2.28 26.18 -11.22
C ARG A 161 2.44 27.66 -10.92
N SER A 162 3.63 28.08 -10.52
CA SER A 162 3.98 29.49 -10.40
C SER A 162 5.30 29.77 -11.11
N PRO A 163 5.36 30.75 -12.02
CA PRO A 163 6.63 31.17 -12.61
C PRO A 163 7.63 31.68 -11.56
N SER A 164 7.14 32.14 -10.41
CA SER A 164 7.97 32.56 -9.28
C SER A 164 8.46 31.34 -8.49
N SER A 165 9.78 31.15 -8.41
CA SER A 165 10.39 29.91 -7.91
C SER A 165 10.69 29.89 -6.40
N THR A 166 10.24 30.89 -5.62
CA THR A 166 10.54 30.95 -4.18
C THR A 166 9.39 31.46 -3.33
N GLY A 167 9.16 30.74 -2.22
CA GLY A 167 8.23 31.08 -1.15
C GLY A 167 6.77 30.78 -1.48
N ARG A 168 5.91 31.06 -0.49
CA ARG A 168 4.46 30.87 -0.60
C ARG A 168 3.88 31.73 -1.71
N VAL A 169 3.10 31.10 -2.60
CA VAL A 169 2.40 31.76 -3.71
C VAL A 169 0.90 31.85 -3.47
N CYS A 170 0.32 30.84 -2.84
CA CYS A 170 -1.09 30.84 -2.51
C CYS A 170 -1.43 29.96 -1.30
N ARG A 171 -2.72 29.95 -0.95
CA ARG A 171 -3.31 29.06 0.05
C ARG A 171 -4.58 28.40 -0.47
N PHE A 172 -4.79 27.13 -0.12
CA PHE A 172 -6.09 26.47 -0.26
C PHE A 172 -6.90 26.60 1.03
N TYR A 173 -8.21 26.79 0.91
CA TYR A 173 -9.13 27.02 2.03
C TYR A 173 -10.53 26.48 1.75
N VAL A 174 -11.19 25.95 2.80
CA VAL A 174 -12.58 25.45 2.76
C VAL A 174 -13.39 25.77 4.02
N GLY A 175 -13.00 26.77 4.81
CA GLY A 175 -13.71 27.13 6.04
C GLY A 175 -13.00 26.74 7.33
N GLY A 176 -12.11 25.76 7.31
CA GLY A 176 -11.30 25.33 8.45
C GLY A 176 -9.92 26.01 8.47
N GLY A 177 -8.86 25.21 8.35
CA GLY A 177 -7.49 25.70 8.20
C GLY A 177 -7.16 26.15 6.78
N THR A 178 -5.88 26.47 6.56
CA THR A 178 -5.33 26.76 5.24
C THR A 178 -4.08 25.93 4.98
N MET A 179 -3.94 25.37 3.78
CA MET A 179 -2.69 24.80 3.30
C MET A 179 -1.91 25.87 2.53
N ASN A 180 -0.66 26.13 2.93
CA ASN A 180 0.27 26.97 2.17
C ASN A 180 0.78 26.18 0.95
N ILE A 181 0.89 26.86 -0.18
CA ILE A 181 1.50 26.31 -1.40
C ILE A 181 2.65 27.22 -1.79
N ASP A 182 3.83 26.62 -1.91
CA ASP A 182 5.04 27.29 -2.40
C ASP A 182 5.10 27.25 -3.92
N GLY A 183 5.76 28.24 -4.52
CA GLY A 183 5.86 28.36 -5.97
C GLY A 183 6.81 27.33 -6.56
N ASP A 184 6.33 26.58 -7.56
CA ASP A 184 7.13 25.69 -8.39
C ASP A 184 6.90 26.02 -9.87
N GLN A 185 7.99 26.02 -10.65
CA GLN A 185 7.93 26.26 -12.09
C GLN A 185 7.36 25.08 -12.87
N ALA A 186 7.33 23.88 -12.29
CA ALA A 186 6.66 22.71 -12.82
C ALA A 186 5.22 22.61 -12.27
N TRP A 187 4.32 22.04 -13.08
CA TRP A 187 2.99 21.69 -12.61
C TRP A 187 3.07 20.58 -11.56
N GLN A 188 2.48 20.82 -10.40
CA GLN A 188 2.33 19.83 -9.34
C GLN A 188 0.91 19.80 -8.84
N ARG A 189 0.43 18.60 -8.48
CA ARG A 189 -0.84 18.46 -7.80
C ARG A 189 -0.64 18.66 -6.31
N TYR A 190 -1.30 19.66 -5.75
CA TYR A 190 -1.40 19.83 -4.30
C TYR A 190 -2.76 19.34 -3.83
N ALA A 191 -2.79 18.71 -2.67
CA ALA A 191 -4.01 18.22 -2.03
C ALA A 191 -4.04 18.67 -0.57
N TYR A 192 -5.10 19.37 -0.18
CA TYR A 192 -5.41 19.69 1.20
C TYR A 192 -6.50 18.74 1.70
N GLU A 193 -6.06 17.73 2.43
CA GLU A 193 -6.84 16.55 2.76
C GLU A 193 -7.43 16.61 4.16
N ASN A 194 -8.50 15.84 4.38
CA ASN A 194 -9.15 15.64 5.68
C ASN A 194 -9.60 16.92 6.40
N GLU A 195 -10.05 17.91 5.65
CA GLU A 195 -10.48 19.20 6.20
C GLU A 195 -11.96 19.24 6.50
N ALA A 196 -12.34 19.48 7.76
CA ALA A 196 -13.72 19.66 8.16
C ALA A 196 -14.16 21.12 7.96
N PRO A 197 -15.06 21.42 6.99
CA PRO A 197 -15.56 22.78 6.80
C PRO A 197 -16.33 23.27 8.04
N ASN A 198 -16.14 24.51 8.45
CA ASN A 198 -16.90 25.10 9.57
C ASN A 198 -18.34 25.52 9.21
N SER A 199 -18.76 25.36 7.95
CA SER A 199 -20.11 25.68 7.47
C SER A 199 -20.41 24.97 6.15
N THR A 200 -21.68 24.64 5.91
CA THR A 200 -22.16 23.97 4.68
C THR A 200 -22.07 24.85 3.43
N GLY A 201 -21.97 26.17 3.62
CA GLY A 201 -21.88 27.15 2.53
C GLY A 201 -20.48 27.34 1.95
N ARG A 202 -19.46 26.68 2.52
CA ARG A 202 -18.06 26.83 2.10
C ARG A 202 -17.82 26.25 0.71
N LYS A 203 -16.81 26.78 0.05
CA LYS A 203 -16.38 26.46 -1.30
C LYS A 203 -14.88 26.20 -1.30
N PHE A 204 -14.36 25.61 -2.37
CA PHE A 204 -12.92 25.62 -2.61
C PHE A 204 -12.49 27.06 -2.89
N THR A 205 -11.70 27.63 -1.97
CA THR A 205 -11.09 28.95 -2.11
C THR A 205 -9.59 28.83 -2.35
N ILE A 206 -9.08 29.58 -3.32
CA ILE A 206 -7.66 29.81 -3.55
C ILE A 206 -7.35 31.27 -3.19
N ILE A 207 -6.35 31.50 -2.36
CA ILE A 207 -5.93 32.84 -1.94
C ILE A 207 -4.51 33.09 -2.44
N VAL A 208 -4.36 33.90 -3.48
CA VAL A 208 -3.06 34.27 -4.07
C VAL A 208 -2.46 35.42 -3.27
N ASP A 209 -1.22 35.28 -2.86
CA ASP A 209 -0.52 36.30 -2.05
C ASP A 209 -0.15 37.54 -2.89
N PRO A 210 0.04 38.72 -2.26
CA PRO A 210 0.44 39.94 -2.98
C PRO A 210 1.79 39.77 -3.66
N GLY A 211 1.93 40.32 -4.86
CA GLY A 211 3.15 40.22 -5.67
C GLY A 211 3.37 38.84 -6.31
N LYS A 212 2.36 37.96 -6.33
CA LYS A 212 2.47 36.59 -6.85
C LYS A 212 1.55 36.33 -8.03
N GLU A 213 1.90 35.31 -8.80
CA GLU A 213 1.11 34.80 -9.92
C GLU A 213 0.95 33.29 -9.78
N LEU A 214 -0.23 32.78 -10.10
CA LEU A 214 -0.59 31.37 -10.01
C LEU A 214 -1.30 30.90 -11.27
N TYR A 215 -0.87 29.76 -11.79
CA TYR A 215 -1.54 29.00 -12.83
C TYR A 215 -2.18 27.80 -12.16
N PHE A 216 -3.44 27.48 -12.48
CA PHE A 216 -4.12 26.33 -11.90
C PHE A 216 -5.10 25.66 -12.88
N ILE A 217 -5.23 24.34 -12.76
CA ILE A 217 -6.26 23.51 -13.43
C ILE A 217 -6.62 22.30 -12.58
N LEU A 218 -7.63 21.55 -13.03
CA LEU A 218 -8.06 20.28 -12.43
C LEU A 218 -8.40 20.40 -10.94
N ASN A 219 -8.93 21.56 -10.55
CA ASN A 219 -9.42 21.79 -9.20
C ASN A 219 -10.56 20.81 -8.85
N GLN A 220 -10.53 20.29 -7.63
CA GLN A 220 -11.40 19.24 -7.16
C GLN A 220 -11.75 19.46 -5.70
N LEU A 221 -13.05 19.38 -5.39
CA LEU A 221 -13.60 19.42 -4.04
C LEU A 221 -14.43 18.16 -3.81
N GLU A 222 -13.95 17.28 -2.93
CA GLU A 222 -14.55 15.97 -2.65
C GLU A 222 -14.94 15.86 -1.18
N GLU A 223 -16.03 15.18 -0.87
CA GLU A 223 -16.37 14.77 0.50
C GLU A 223 -15.72 13.42 0.80
N TYR A 224 -14.41 13.46 0.92
CA TYR A 224 -13.59 12.30 1.24
C TYR A 224 -12.33 12.80 1.97
N PRO A 225 -11.81 12.06 2.96
CA PRO A 225 -10.67 12.53 3.74
C PRO A 225 -9.34 12.55 2.96
N ILE A 226 -9.27 11.95 1.77
CA ILE A 226 -8.06 11.83 0.95
C ILE A 226 -8.36 12.25 -0.50
N ALA A 227 -7.38 12.72 -1.25
CA ALA A 227 -7.51 13.07 -2.65
C ALA A 227 -7.58 11.81 -3.52
N THR A 228 -8.57 11.72 -4.39
CA THR A 228 -8.64 10.63 -5.36
C THR A 228 -8.13 11.04 -6.73
N SER A 229 -8.13 10.14 -7.71
CA SER A 229 -7.89 10.47 -9.11
C SER A 229 -8.73 11.69 -9.56
N VAL A 230 -8.20 12.42 -10.53
CA VAL A 230 -8.88 13.60 -11.07
C VAL A 230 -10.23 13.20 -11.65
N ILE A 231 -11.28 13.93 -11.27
CA ILE A 231 -12.63 13.88 -11.83
C ILE A 231 -12.77 15.13 -12.70
N PRO A 232 -12.65 15.01 -14.03
CA PRO A 232 -12.73 16.16 -14.93
C PRO A 232 -14.15 16.73 -14.93
N ILE A 233 -14.27 18.05 -14.76
CA ILE A 233 -15.52 18.81 -14.82
C ILE A 233 -15.47 19.83 -15.96
N ARG A 234 -16.58 19.93 -16.68
CA ARG A 234 -16.72 20.76 -17.89
C ARG A 234 -17.89 21.74 -17.73
N GLY A 235 -17.82 22.57 -16.68
CA GLY A 235 -18.85 23.59 -16.38
C GLY A 235 -19.98 23.12 -15.46
N ALA A 236 -19.88 21.91 -14.92
CA ALA A 236 -20.81 21.37 -13.92
C ALA A 236 -20.12 20.30 -13.06
N ALA A 237 -20.63 20.09 -11.85
CA ALA A 237 -20.17 19.01 -10.97
C ALA A 237 -20.30 17.65 -11.67
N ALA A 238 -19.35 16.75 -11.42
CA ALA A 238 -19.33 15.42 -12.03
C ALA A 238 -19.08 14.34 -10.98
N ASP A 239 -19.63 13.16 -11.26
CA ASP A 239 -19.48 11.96 -10.45
C ASP A 239 -18.49 10.99 -11.10
N ARG A 240 -17.65 10.39 -10.26
CA ARG A 240 -16.94 9.15 -10.56
C ARG A 240 -17.57 8.03 -9.74
N LYS A 241 -18.09 6.98 -10.38
CA LYS A 241 -18.59 5.78 -9.70
C LYS A 241 -17.40 4.91 -9.24
N ALA A 242 -17.64 4.07 -8.23
CA ALA A 242 -16.61 3.20 -7.67
C ALA A 242 -16.10 2.21 -8.73
N ASP A 243 -14.83 1.85 -8.67
CA ASP A 243 -14.33 0.71 -9.42
C ASP A 243 -14.76 -0.59 -8.74
N ARG A 244 -15.27 -1.54 -9.52
CA ARG A 244 -15.73 -2.82 -8.99
C ARG A 244 -15.30 -3.99 -9.88
N PRO A 245 -14.07 -4.50 -9.70
CA PRO A 245 -13.67 -5.78 -10.26
C PRO A 245 -14.18 -6.95 -9.40
N TYR A 246 -14.72 -7.98 -10.03
CA TYR A 246 -15.23 -9.16 -9.33
C TYR A 246 -15.22 -10.41 -10.20
N ILE A 247 -15.29 -11.57 -9.57
CA ILE A 247 -15.56 -12.87 -10.22
C ILE A 247 -16.92 -13.34 -9.76
N ALA A 248 -17.85 -13.49 -10.70
CA ALA A 248 -19.13 -14.15 -10.45
C ALA A 248 -19.02 -15.66 -10.65
N ASN A 249 -19.89 -16.39 -9.95
CA ASN A 249 -20.01 -17.85 -10.03
C ASN A 249 -18.66 -18.56 -9.83
N ILE A 250 -17.89 -18.10 -8.84
CA ILE A 250 -16.54 -18.63 -8.62
C ILE A 250 -16.55 -20.12 -8.27
N ASP A 251 -17.65 -20.61 -7.71
CA ASP A 251 -17.97 -22.00 -7.39
C ASP A 251 -18.05 -22.92 -8.63
N GLN A 252 -18.14 -22.36 -9.83
CA GLN A 252 -18.15 -23.13 -11.08
C GLN A 252 -16.74 -23.42 -11.61
N TYR A 253 -15.70 -22.80 -11.07
CA TYR A 253 -14.33 -23.03 -11.52
C TYR A 253 -13.67 -24.18 -10.77
N GLU A 254 -13.04 -25.09 -11.51
CA GLU A 254 -12.38 -26.30 -10.97
C GLU A 254 -11.17 -26.01 -10.05
N TRP A 255 -10.69 -24.78 -10.01
CA TRP A 255 -9.58 -24.31 -9.18
C TRP A 255 -10.02 -23.69 -7.86
N PHE A 256 -11.33 -23.65 -7.57
CA PHE A 256 -11.90 -23.16 -6.31
C PHE A 256 -12.66 -24.27 -5.56
N ASP A 257 -12.59 -24.24 -4.23
CA ASP A 257 -13.36 -25.08 -3.32
C ASP A 257 -13.72 -24.23 -2.09
N SER A 258 -15.00 -24.18 -1.71
CA SER A 258 -15.41 -23.43 -0.52
C SER A 258 -15.07 -24.15 0.78
N ALA A 259 -14.89 -25.47 0.75
CA ALA A 259 -14.61 -26.30 1.92
C ALA A 259 -13.14 -26.23 2.38
N GLN A 260 -12.25 -25.76 1.50
CA GLN A 260 -10.83 -25.62 1.76
C GLN A 260 -10.18 -24.79 0.66
N GLY A 261 -9.07 -24.13 0.96
CA GLY A 261 -8.33 -23.44 -0.08
C GLY A 261 -7.38 -22.40 0.46
N TYR A 262 -6.93 -21.57 -0.46
CA TYR A 262 -6.17 -20.38 -0.14
C TYR A 262 -6.44 -19.29 -1.18
N PHE A 263 -6.16 -18.06 -0.79
CA PHE A 263 -5.90 -17.01 -1.76
C PHE A 263 -4.77 -16.10 -1.30
N THR A 264 -4.04 -15.56 -2.28
CA THR A 264 -2.98 -14.57 -2.08
C THR A 264 -3.30 -13.31 -2.85
N CYS A 265 -2.83 -12.17 -2.37
CA CYS A 265 -2.97 -10.89 -3.03
C CYS A 265 -1.67 -10.09 -2.96
N ARG A 266 -1.36 -9.38 -4.05
CA ARG A 266 -0.33 -8.35 -4.13
C ARG A 266 -0.99 -7.02 -4.43
N TYR A 267 -0.75 -6.03 -3.60
CA TYR A 267 -1.47 -4.76 -3.63
C TYR A 267 -0.65 -3.61 -3.07
N ASN A 268 -1.06 -2.39 -3.39
CA ASN A 268 -0.52 -1.15 -2.83
C ASN A 268 -1.71 -0.34 -2.33
N LEU A 269 -1.61 0.23 -1.13
CA LEU A 269 -2.59 1.19 -0.63
C LEU A 269 -1.98 2.57 -0.80
N THR A 270 -2.59 3.44 -1.61
CA THR A 270 -2.06 4.80 -1.83
C THR A 270 -2.10 5.59 -0.54
N GLU A 271 -3.14 5.40 0.26
CA GLU A 271 -3.28 5.98 1.60
C GLU A 271 -4.04 5.03 2.54
N LEU A 272 -3.89 5.24 3.85
CA LEU A 272 -4.60 4.48 4.87
C LEU A 272 -5.89 5.18 5.28
N LEU A 273 -7.02 4.48 5.10
CA LEU A 273 -8.34 5.02 5.41
C LEU A 273 -8.66 4.88 6.90
N SER A 274 -9.43 5.84 7.43
CA SER A 274 -10.05 5.77 8.77
C SER A 274 -11.28 4.87 8.85
N SER A 275 -11.53 4.08 7.80
CA SER A 275 -12.58 3.06 7.76
C SER A 275 -12.01 1.75 7.24
N ASP A 276 -12.66 0.64 7.62
CA ASP A 276 -12.22 -0.68 7.18
C ASP A 276 -12.27 -0.76 5.66
N SER A 277 -11.22 -1.32 5.06
CA SER A 277 -11.17 -1.61 3.63
C SER A 277 -10.82 -3.07 3.39
N TYR A 278 -11.22 -3.60 2.23
CA TYR A 278 -11.15 -5.02 1.95
C TYR A 278 -10.32 -5.28 0.70
N ILE A 279 -9.25 -6.05 0.84
CA ILE A 279 -8.31 -6.34 -0.25
C ILE A 279 -8.92 -7.36 -1.22
N GLY A 280 -9.62 -8.35 -0.69
CA GLY A 280 -10.34 -9.37 -1.46
C GLY A 280 -11.25 -10.18 -0.56
N VAL A 281 -12.48 -10.44 -1.01
CA VAL A 281 -13.51 -11.11 -0.21
C VAL A 281 -14.29 -12.11 -1.06
N LEU A 282 -14.22 -13.39 -0.70
CA LEU A 282 -15.15 -14.43 -1.12
C LEU A 282 -16.46 -14.29 -0.35
N HIS A 283 -17.59 -14.36 -1.03
CA HIS A 283 -18.91 -14.24 -0.40
C HIS A 283 -20.04 -14.91 -1.22
N ASP A 284 -21.22 -14.98 -0.64
CA ASP A 284 -22.44 -15.57 -1.24
C ASP A 284 -23.43 -14.52 -1.79
N GLY A 285 -22.97 -13.27 -1.95
CA GLY A 285 -23.84 -12.11 -2.20
C GLY A 285 -24.29 -11.37 -0.93
N SER A 286 -23.99 -11.88 0.27
CA SER A 286 -24.36 -11.28 1.55
C SER A 286 -23.14 -10.98 2.45
N SER A 287 -23.38 -10.37 3.61
CA SER A 287 -22.39 -10.18 4.70
C SER A 287 -22.36 -11.34 5.72
N ALA A 288 -23.22 -12.35 5.54
CA ALA A 288 -23.37 -13.46 6.47
C ALA A 288 -22.31 -14.56 6.26
N ASN A 289 -21.98 -14.85 5.00
CA ASN A 289 -20.99 -15.85 4.63
C ASN A 289 -19.86 -15.20 3.84
N THR A 290 -18.69 -15.03 4.47
CA THR A 290 -17.55 -14.34 3.87
C THR A 290 -16.21 -14.94 4.30
N ILE A 291 -15.23 -14.98 3.40
CA ILE A 291 -13.81 -15.24 3.68
C ILE A 291 -12.99 -14.16 2.99
N GLY A 292 -12.08 -13.48 3.68
CA GLY A 292 -11.33 -12.42 3.04
C GLY A 292 -10.20 -11.80 3.86
N LEU A 293 -9.53 -10.84 3.23
CA LEU A 293 -8.48 -10.02 3.82
C LEU A 293 -9.02 -8.59 4.01
N ARG A 294 -8.86 -8.06 5.22
CA ARG A 294 -9.33 -6.74 5.63
C ARG A 294 -8.18 -5.92 6.20
N MET A 295 -8.11 -4.64 5.85
CA MET A 295 -7.29 -3.65 6.54
C MET A 295 -8.13 -2.99 7.64
N ASP A 296 -7.64 -3.01 8.87
CA ASP A 296 -8.32 -2.45 10.03
C ASP A 296 -8.18 -0.92 10.09
N ALA A 297 -9.31 -0.22 10.18
CA ALA A 297 -9.35 1.24 10.19
C ALA A 297 -8.51 1.91 11.30
N SER A 298 -8.38 1.26 12.45
CA SER A 298 -7.84 1.88 13.67
C SER A 298 -6.36 1.60 13.88
N THR A 299 -5.92 0.42 13.46
CA THR A 299 -4.57 -0.08 13.68
C THR A 299 -3.78 -0.19 12.38
N HIS A 300 -4.45 -0.09 11.24
CA HIS A 300 -3.87 -0.26 9.90
C HIS A 300 -3.11 -1.58 9.73
N VAL A 301 -3.51 -2.60 10.51
CA VAL A 301 -2.95 -3.94 10.40
C VAL A 301 -3.81 -4.81 9.50
N LEU A 302 -3.18 -5.77 8.83
CA LEU A 302 -3.91 -6.80 8.12
C LEU A 302 -4.67 -7.70 9.10
N ARG A 303 -5.92 -8.01 8.74
CA ARG A 303 -6.73 -9.04 9.37
C ARG A 303 -7.22 -10.07 8.36
N GLY A 304 -7.21 -11.32 8.79
CA GLY A 304 -8.06 -12.34 8.18
C GLY A 304 -9.47 -12.20 8.71
N TYR A 305 -10.44 -12.37 7.82
CA TYR A 305 -11.83 -12.14 8.11
C TYR A 305 -12.66 -13.32 7.61
N MET A 306 -13.30 -14.04 8.53
CA MET A 306 -14.20 -15.15 8.19
C MET A 306 -15.49 -15.06 9.00
N ARG A 307 -16.63 -15.18 8.31
CA ARG A 307 -17.96 -15.24 8.92
C ARG A 307 -18.77 -16.36 8.30
N SER A 308 -19.45 -17.14 9.13
CA SER A 308 -20.43 -18.15 8.72
C SER A 308 -21.75 -17.87 9.42
N SER A 309 -22.83 -17.77 8.66
CA SER A 309 -24.17 -17.43 9.19
C SER A 309 -24.17 -16.17 10.08
N SER A 310 -23.43 -15.13 9.69
CA SER A 310 -23.22 -13.89 10.45
C SER A 310 -22.43 -14.02 11.77
N SER A 311 -21.99 -15.22 12.15
CA SER A 311 -21.08 -15.42 13.28
C SER A 311 -19.63 -15.24 12.86
N SER A 312 -18.85 -14.50 13.64
CA SER A 312 -17.39 -14.36 13.41
C SER A 312 -16.70 -15.67 13.72
N GLN A 313 -16.03 -16.24 12.72
CA GLN A 313 -15.25 -17.47 12.85
C GLN A 313 -13.76 -17.16 13.02
N PHE A 314 -13.26 -16.14 12.32
CA PHE A 314 -11.87 -15.70 12.39
C PHE A 314 -11.79 -14.20 12.15
N THR A 315 -11.26 -13.43 13.12
CA THR A 315 -11.03 -11.98 12.98
C THR A 315 -9.68 -11.59 13.60
N ASN A 316 -8.64 -12.34 13.24
CA ASN A 316 -7.33 -12.16 13.84
C ASN A 316 -6.46 -11.22 13.01
N ALA A 317 -5.72 -10.34 13.69
CA ALA A 317 -4.66 -9.53 13.10
C ALA A 317 -3.35 -10.33 13.08
N ASN A 318 -2.54 -10.16 12.04
CA ASN A 318 -1.19 -10.74 11.97
C ASN A 318 -0.08 -9.77 12.37
N THR A 319 -0.41 -8.59 12.91
CA THR A 319 0.52 -7.53 13.35
C THR A 319 1.34 -6.85 12.25
N ASP A 320 1.17 -7.21 10.97
CA ASP A 320 1.77 -6.47 9.85
C ASP A 320 1.03 -5.15 9.67
N VAL A 321 1.70 -4.05 10.01
CA VAL A 321 1.21 -2.69 9.83
C VAL A 321 1.45 -2.27 8.37
N HIS A 322 0.40 -1.82 7.71
CA HIS A 322 0.49 -1.31 6.35
C HIS A 322 1.19 0.05 6.29
N ILE A 323 1.92 0.25 5.21
CA ILE A 323 2.58 1.52 4.88
C ILE A 323 1.97 2.00 3.56
N PRO A 324 1.54 3.28 3.47
CA PRO A 324 1.09 3.87 2.22
C PRO A 324 2.14 3.77 1.11
N ASN A 325 1.69 3.70 -0.13
CA ASN A 325 2.49 3.83 -1.35
C ASN A 325 3.56 2.75 -1.59
N ILE A 326 3.61 1.67 -0.78
CA ILE A 326 4.47 0.51 -1.05
C ILE A 326 3.66 -0.73 -1.42
N CYS A 327 4.32 -1.70 -2.09
CA CYS A 327 3.72 -2.99 -2.39
C CYS A 327 3.70 -3.89 -1.15
N HIS A 328 2.53 -4.44 -0.85
CA HIS A 328 2.26 -5.45 0.17
C HIS A 328 1.91 -6.77 -0.48
N VAL A 329 2.17 -7.86 0.25
CA VAL A 329 1.76 -9.22 -0.13
C VAL A 329 1.11 -9.86 1.07
N ALA A 330 -0.08 -10.43 0.86
CA ALA A 330 -0.83 -11.08 1.91
C ALA A 330 -1.52 -12.35 1.40
N GLY A 331 -1.61 -13.36 2.26
CA GLY A 331 -2.26 -14.62 1.95
C GLY A 331 -3.13 -15.10 3.10
N MET A 332 -4.16 -15.85 2.75
CA MET A 332 -5.04 -16.55 3.68
C MET A 332 -5.26 -17.97 3.19
N ARG A 333 -5.25 -18.95 4.11
CA ARG A 333 -5.67 -20.33 3.86
C ARG A 333 -6.75 -20.75 4.83
N TRP A 334 -7.57 -21.71 4.45
CA TRP A 334 -8.62 -22.27 5.29
C TRP A 334 -8.87 -23.75 4.99
N ASP A 335 -9.38 -24.43 6.00
CA ASP A 335 -10.10 -25.71 5.90
C ASP A 335 -11.22 -25.76 6.95
N ASN A 336 -11.73 -26.94 7.27
CA ASN A 336 -12.83 -27.11 8.23
C ASN A 336 -12.42 -26.96 9.71
N ALA A 337 -11.14 -26.84 10.02
CA ALA A 337 -10.62 -26.84 11.39
C ALA A 337 -9.87 -25.54 11.72
N GLU A 338 -9.12 -25.01 10.77
CA GLU A 338 -8.22 -23.88 10.98
C GLU A 338 -8.20 -22.87 9.83
N THR A 339 -7.70 -21.69 10.17
CA THR A 339 -7.43 -20.61 9.23
C THR A 339 -6.12 -19.95 9.60
N SER A 340 -5.29 -19.67 8.60
CA SER A 340 -4.05 -18.92 8.77
C SER A 340 -4.00 -17.73 7.83
N ILE A 341 -3.38 -16.66 8.31
CA ILE A 341 -3.00 -15.49 7.50
C ILE A 341 -1.50 -15.27 7.60
N ILE A 342 -0.92 -14.74 6.52
CA ILE A 342 0.48 -14.34 6.44
C ILE A 342 0.59 -13.04 5.64
N SER A 343 1.36 -12.09 6.14
CA SER A 343 1.71 -10.82 5.49
C SER A 343 2.91 -10.22 6.22
N GLY A 344 3.78 -9.53 5.50
CA GLY A 344 4.92 -8.82 6.11
C GLY A 344 5.85 -9.70 6.95
N GLY A 345 5.91 -11.01 6.69
CA GLY A 345 6.74 -11.95 7.46
C GLY A 345 6.09 -12.44 8.77
N SER A 346 4.87 -11.99 9.08
CA SER A 346 4.13 -12.39 10.27
C SER A 346 2.97 -13.33 9.94
N VAL A 347 2.88 -14.41 10.70
CA VAL A 347 1.84 -15.45 10.57
C VAL A 347 0.89 -15.40 11.75
N LYS A 348 -0.40 -15.60 11.49
CA LYS A 348 -1.40 -15.85 12.54
C LYS A 348 -2.32 -16.99 12.15
N THR A 349 -2.41 -17.99 13.02
CA THR A 349 -3.32 -19.14 12.90
C THR A 349 -4.38 -19.11 14.00
N GLY A 350 -5.55 -19.64 13.71
CA GLY A 350 -6.65 -19.78 14.66
C GLY A 350 -7.60 -20.89 14.22
N THR A 351 -8.25 -21.51 15.20
CA THR A 351 -9.27 -22.53 14.97
C THR A 351 -10.58 -21.88 14.57
N ILE A 352 -11.36 -22.59 13.77
CA ILE A 352 -12.73 -22.20 13.40
C ILE A 352 -13.69 -23.34 13.75
N SER A 353 -14.99 -23.04 13.91
CA SER A 353 -16.00 -24.06 14.22
C SER A 353 -16.93 -24.35 13.06
N THR A 354 -17.07 -23.42 12.10
CA THR A 354 -17.93 -23.60 10.94
C THR A 354 -17.43 -22.79 9.76
N LEU A 355 -17.35 -23.40 8.58
CA LEU A 355 -17.03 -22.69 7.36
C LEU A 355 -18.22 -21.90 6.81
N PRO A 356 -17.98 -20.79 6.09
CA PRO A 356 -19.03 -20.13 5.32
C PRO A 356 -19.51 -21.07 4.20
N VAL A 357 -20.82 -21.09 3.97
CA VAL A 357 -21.43 -21.91 2.92
C VAL A 357 -21.73 -21.07 1.68
N THR A 358 -21.94 -21.73 0.54
CA THR A 358 -22.47 -21.12 -0.71
C THR A 358 -21.67 -19.93 -1.24
N LEU A 359 -20.35 -19.89 -0.98
CA LEU A 359 -19.47 -18.86 -1.54
C LEU A 359 -19.43 -18.99 -3.07
N ASN A 360 -19.90 -17.98 -3.77
CA ASN A 360 -20.04 -17.99 -5.23
C ASN A 360 -19.51 -16.72 -5.90
N ARG A 361 -18.90 -15.81 -5.15
CA ARG A 361 -18.34 -14.55 -5.66
C ARG A 361 -17.02 -14.22 -5.00
N LEU A 362 -16.14 -13.55 -5.75
CA LEU A 362 -14.99 -12.83 -5.22
C LEU A 362 -15.11 -11.36 -5.58
N GLU A 363 -15.09 -10.47 -4.60
CA GLU A 363 -14.92 -9.03 -4.81
C GLU A 363 -13.43 -8.69 -4.62
N ILE A 364 -12.88 -7.89 -5.54
CA ILE A 364 -11.46 -7.55 -5.59
C ILE A 364 -11.30 -6.07 -5.19
N GLY A 365 -10.56 -5.80 -4.12
CA GLY A 365 -10.35 -4.45 -3.60
C GLY A 365 -11.59 -3.82 -2.94
N ALA A 366 -12.63 -4.60 -2.66
CA ALA A 366 -13.83 -4.16 -1.92
C ALA A 366 -14.55 -5.34 -1.27
N ARG A 367 -15.69 -5.07 -0.64
CA ARG A 367 -16.59 -6.06 -0.05
C ARG A 367 -17.99 -5.98 -0.67
N ASN A 368 -18.62 -7.13 -0.90
CA ASN A 368 -20.07 -7.29 -1.15
C ASN A 368 -20.71 -6.17 -1.99
N GLY A 369 -20.59 -6.20 -3.31
CA GLY A 369 -21.18 -5.16 -4.15
C GLY A 369 -20.39 -3.86 -4.21
N GLY A 370 -19.09 -3.89 -3.89
CA GLY A 370 -18.20 -2.72 -3.96
C GLY A 370 -18.22 -1.81 -2.72
N SER A 371 -18.80 -2.24 -1.60
CA SER A 371 -18.74 -1.51 -0.32
C SER A 371 -17.34 -1.53 0.29
N SER A 372 -16.98 -0.49 1.07
CA SER A 372 -15.68 -0.37 1.75
C SER A 372 -14.47 -0.69 0.84
N PRO A 373 -14.37 -0.04 -0.33
CA PRO A 373 -13.27 -0.28 -1.25
C PRO A 373 -11.96 0.20 -0.62
N ILE A 374 -10.85 -0.41 -1.05
CA ILE A 374 -9.53 0.17 -0.82
C ILE A 374 -9.39 1.49 -1.59
N HIS A 375 -8.37 2.26 -1.24
CA HIS A 375 -7.85 3.35 -2.05
C HIS A 375 -6.42 2.98 -2.48
N GLY A 376 -6.28 2.41 -3.67
CA GLY A 376 -4.99 1.87 -4.11
C GLY A 376 -5.05 0.98 -5.34
N HIS A 377 -4.13 0.01 -5.42
CA HIS A 377 -3.93 -0.84 -6.59
C HIS A 377 -3.86 -2.31 -6.21
N ILE A 378 -4.46 -3.18 -7.02
CA ILE A 378 -4.26 -4.63 -6.96
C ILE A 378 -3.44 -5.07 -8.17
N GLN A 379 -2.32 -5.76 -7.95
CA GLN A 379 -1.43 -6.25 -9.01
C GLN A 379 -1.71 -7.71 -9.37
N GLU A 380 -2.01 -8.54 -8.37
CA GLU A 380 -2.10 -9.98 -8.55
C GLU A 380 -2.99 -10.61 -7.49
N ILE A 381 -3.80 -11.59 -7.89
CA ILE A 381 -4.50 -12.49 -6.98
C ILE A 381 -4.23 -13.93 -7.43
N GLU A 382 -3.98 -14.84 -6.49
CA GLU A 382 -4.02 -16.28 -6.76
C GLU A 382 -5.03 -16.95 -5.85
N ILE A 383 -5.78 -17.92 -6.36
CA ILE A 383 -6.78 -18.70 -5.62
C ILE A 383 -6.54 -20.17 -5.92
N GLY A 384 -6.58 -21.02 -4.90
CA GLY A 384 -6.47 -22.47 -5.08
C GLY A 384 -7.40 -23.25 -4.18
N LYS A 385 -7.77 -24.45 -4.65
CA LYS A 385 -8.77 -25.33 -4.01
C LYS A 385 -8.25 -26.24 -2.90
N PHE A 386 -6.94 -26.28 -2.68
CA PHE A 386 -6.36 -27.16 -1.67
C PHE A 386 -5.91 -26.35 -0.47
N ASN A 387 -6.18 -26.84 0.74
CA ASN A 387 -5.51 -26.32 1.92
C ASN A 387 -4.01 -26.64 1.82
N ILE A 388 -3.20 -25.60 1.66
CA ILE A 388 -1.74 -25.70 1.65
C ILE A 388 -1.20 -25.34 3.04
N ASN A 389 -0.02 -25.82 3.41
CA ASN A 389 0.59 -25.36 4.66
C ASN A 389 1.03 -23.89 4.58
N VAL A 390 1.25 -23.25 5.74
CA VAL A 390 1.66 -21.83 5.82
C VAL A 390 2.95 -21.57 5.04
N ALA A 391 3.91 -22.49 5.10
CA ALA A 391 5.16 -22.37 4.36
C ALA A 391 4.94 -22.27 2.84
N SER A 392 4.08 -23.12 2.29
CA SER A 392 3.72 -23.08 0.87
C SER A 392 2.97 -21.81 0.50
N LEU A 393 2.16 -21.27 1.41
CA LEU A 393 1.49 -19.98 1.22
C LEU A 393 2.52 -18.84 1.19
N GLY A 394 3.52 -18.86 2.08
CA GLY A 394 4.63 -17.91 2.09
C GLY A 394 5.44 -17.92 0.80
N ILE A 395 5.76 -19.10 0.25
CA ILE A 395 6.45 -19.24 -1.04
C ILE A 395 5.63 -18.63 -2.18
N ARG A 396 4.31 -18.83 -2.19
CA ARG A 396 3.42 -18.33 -3.26
C ARG A 396 3.28 -16.81 -3.29
N LEU A 397 3.48 -16.14 -2.15
CA LEU A 397 3.42 -14.68 -2.06
C LEU A 397 4.62 -13.99 -2.69
N GLN A 398 5.75 -14.68 -2.78
CA GLN A 398 7.02 -14.12 -3.17
C GLN A 398 7.21 -14.08 -4.67
N LYS A 399 7.95 -13.07 -5.11
CA LYS A 399 8.60 -12.99 -6.42
C LYS A 399 10.11 -12.98 -6.22
N PRO A 400 10.89 -13.50 -7.18
CA PRO A 400 12.36 -13.43 -7.11
C PRO A 400 12.91 -12.00 -6.96
N SER A 401 12.11 -11.00 -7.33
CA SER A 401 12.47 -9.59 -7.26
C SER A 401 12.05 -8.92 -5.94
N ASP A 402 11.35 -9.61 -5.05
CA ASP A 402 10.99 -9.04 -3.74
C ASP A 402 12.22 -8.89 -2.85
N ILE A 403 12.15 -7.94 -1.92
CA ILE A 403 13.19 -7.73 -0.92
C ILE A 403 12.72 -8.31 0.39
N ILE A 404 13.51 -9.27 0.89
CA ILE A 404 13.18 -10.01 2.09
C ILE A 404 14.29 -9.76 3.09
N VAL A 405 13.91 -9.18 4.20
CA VAL A 405 14.80 -8.71 5.23
C VAL A 405 14.61 -9.59 6.45
N ALA A 406 15.65 -10.30 6.88
CA ALA A 406 15.64 -10.94 8.18
C ALA A 406 16.31 -10.03 9.21
N ALA A 407 15.59 -9.66 10.26
CA ALA A 407 16.13 -8.86 11.35
C ALA A 407 16.58 -9.76 12.50
N GLY A 408 17.87 -9.69 12.87
CA GLY A 408 18.46 -10.44 13.98
C GLY A 408 19.15 -9.51 14.99
N GLY A 409 19.20 -9.94 16.24
CA GLY A 409 19.77 -9.18 17.36
C GLY A 409 18.81 -9.03 18.54
N GLN A 410 18.85 -7.89 19.23
CA GLN A 410 18.12 -7.66 20.49
C GLN A 410 17.00 -6.59 20.39
N SER A 411 16.59 -6.01 21.52
CA SER A 411 15.45 -5.07 21.60
C SER A 411 15.59 -3.84 20.69
N LEU A 412 16.81 -3.39 20.41
CA LEU A 412 17.02 -2.25 19.51
C LEU A 412 16.61 -2.54 18.07
N ILE A 413 16.98 -3.69 17.50
CA ILE A 413 16.53 -4.05 16.15
C ILE A 413 15.02 -4.36 16.15
N ARG A 414 14.48 -4.85 17.29
CA ARG A 414 13.06 -5.14 17.45
C ARG A 414 12.21 -3.87 17.35
N GLY A 415 12.43 -2.91 18.23
CA GLY A 415 11.53 -1.74 18.37
C GLY A 415 12.21 -0.38 18.27
N HIS A 416 13.50 -0.30 17.93
CA HIS A 416 14.25 0.97 17.90
C HIS A 416 15.19 1.06 16.70
N PHE A 417 14.76 0.52 15.56
CA PHE A 417 15.50 0.62 14.32
C PHE A 417 15.63 2.10 13.94
N VAL A 418 16.82 2.69 14.11
CA VAL A 418 17.02 4.16 14.25
C VAL A 418 16.41 4.69 15.55
N SER A 419 17.22 5.43 16.32
CA SER A 419 16.91 5.87 17.69
C SER A 419 15.73 6.86 17.76
N ASN A 420 14.51 6.35 17.74
CA ASN A 420 13.41 6.99 18.44
C ASN A 420 13.24 6.27 19.78
N GLU A 421 13.35 7.01 20.87
CA GLU A 421 13.16 6.53 22.25
C GLU A 421 11.70 6.14 22.56
N THR A 422 10.85 5.97 21.54
CA THR A 422 9.39 5.84 21.69
C THR A 422 8.91 4.41 21.96
N GLY A 423 9.79 3.39 21.87
CA GLY A 423 9.42 1.99 22.11
C GLY A 423 8.56 1.34 21.02
N ASN A 424 8.35 2.04 19.90
CA ASN A 424 7.47 1.60 18.82
C ASN A 424 8.23 1.03 17.62
N GLU A 425 7.62 0.10 16.90
CA GLU A 425 8.15 -0.55 15.68
C GLU A 425 8.35 0.40 14.46
N ASP A 426 8.27 1.71 14.68
CA ASP A 426 8.29 2.78 13.66
C ASP A 426 9.51 2.67 12.74
N GLY A 427 10.66 2.29 13.30
CA GLY A 427 11.90 2.17 12.56
C GLY A 427 11.88 1.11 11.45
N LYS A 428 11.27 -0.05 11.72
CA LYS A 428 11.12 -1.11 10.70
C LYS A 428 10.16 -0.67 9.60
N GLN A 429 9.11 0.06 9.97
CA GLN A 429 8.16 0.58 9.01
C GLN A 429 8.79 1.66 8.14
N GLU A 430 9.62 2.53 8.72
CA GLU A 430 10.40 3.52 7.96
C GLU A 430 11.38 2.85 7.01
N HIS A 431 12.08 1.80 7.44
CA HIS A 431 12.96 1.02 6.56
C HIS A 431 12.21 0.44 5.35
N ARG A 432 11.05 -0.18 5.59
CA ARG A 432 10.17 -0.68 4.52
C ARG A 432 9.67 0.46 3.62
N SER A 433 9.31 1.60 4.19
CA SER A 433 8.85 2.79 3.48
C SER A 433 9.91 3.34 2.52
N VAL A 434 11.13 3.57 3.01
CA VAL A 434 12.23 4.14 2.22
C VAL A 434 12.57 3.26 1.02
N ILE A 435 12.66 1.95 1.22
CA ILE A 435 12.97 1.00 0.13
C ILE A 435 11.75 0.80 -0.78
N GLY A 436 10.59 0.51 -0.19
CA GLY A 436 9.38 0.18 -0.93
C GLY A 436 8.88 1.32 -1.81
N ASN A 437 9.07 2.57 -1.39
CA ASN A 437 8.71 3.74 -2.21
C ASN A 437 9.51 3.84 -3.51
N LYS A 438 10.70 3.22 -3.57
CA LYS A 438 11.52 3.14 -4.78
C LYS A 438 11.22 1.91 -5.64
N LEU A 439 10.50 0.92 -5.10
CA LEU A 439 10.26 -0.38 -5.72
C LEU A 439 8.78 -0.75 -5.63
N ARG A 440 7.92 0.04 -6.28
CA ARG A 440 6.45 -0.10 -6.15
C ARG A 440 5.87 -1.40 -6.74
N GLU A 441 6.66 -2.15 -7.50
CA GLU A 441 6.29 -3.48 -8.03
C GLU A 441 6.74 -4.63 -7.10
N ASN A 442 7.60 -4.34 -6.13
CA ASN A 442 8.26 -5.33 -5.29
C ASN A 442 7.83 -5.15 -3.84
N SER A 443 7.48 -6.25 -3.17
CA SER A 443 7.20 -6.16 -1.74
C SER A 443 8.50 -6.11 -0.95
N VAL A 444 8.49 -5.31 0.11
CA VAL A 444 9.53 -5.32 1.13
C VAL A 444 8.97 -6.01 2.37
N VAL A 445 9.42 -7.24 2.60
CA VAL A 445 8.99 -8.10 3.69
C VAL A 445 10.08 -8.09 4.77
N LEU A 446 9.71 -7.85 6.02
CA LEU A 446 10.64 -7.88 7.15
C LEU A 446 10.24 -8.97 8.13
N VAL A 447 11.04 -10.03 8.19
CA VAL A 447 10.90 -11.12 9.15
C VAL A 447 11.66 -10.76 10.41
N ASP A 448 10.93 -10.58 11.52
CA ASP A 448 11.54 -10.30 12.82
C ASP A 448 11.95 -11.61 13.52
N GLY A 449 13.27 -11.84 13.57
CA GLY A 449 13.87 -12.92 14.35
C GLY A 449 14.66 -12.40 15.56
N SER A 450 14.43 -11.15 15.98
CA SER A 450 15.14 -10.57 17.12
C SER A 450 14.62 -11.10 18.46
N SER A 451 15.51 -11.15 19.45
CA SER A 451 15.21 -11.61 20.80
C SER A 451 15.65 -10.55 21.80
N GLY A 452 14.69 -9.84 22.40
CA GLY A 452 14.98 -8.78 23.38
C GLY A 452 15.82 -9.29 24.55
N ALA A 453 16.74 -8.45 25.06
CA ALA A 453 17.68 -8.81 26.14
C ALA A 453 18.45 -10.11 25.88
N SER A 454 18.87 -10.34 24.63
CA SER A 454 19.77 -11.45 24.29
C SER A 454 21.20 -10.95 24.20
N ALA A 455 22.17 -11.80 24.55
CA ALA A 455 23.58 -11.58 24.28
C ALA A 455 24.02 -12.35 23.02
N ALA A 456 24.99 -11.86 22.26
CA ALA A 456 25.59 -12.63 21.17
C ALA A 456 26.26 -13.91 21.71
N CYS A 457 27.01 -13.79 22.81
CA CYS A 457 27.70 -14.90 23.46
C CYS A 457 26.97 -15.34 24.73
N LYS A 458 26.85 -16.66 24.94
CA LYS A 458 26.42 -17.22 26.22
C LYS A 458 27.39 -16.80 27.33
N THR A 459 26.84 -16.28 28.42
CA THR A 459 27.53 -16.11 29.70
C THR A 459 27.04 -17.18 30.68
N SER A 460 27.77 -17.42 31.76
CA SER A 460 27.45 -18.48 32.73
C SER A 460 26.03 -18.42 33.30
N ASN A 461 25.41 -17.25 33.31
CA ASN A 461 24.08 -17.00 33.87
C ASN A 461 23.01 -16.64 32.81
N SER A 462 23.37 -16.61 31.52
CA SER A 462 22.42 -16.22 30.46
C SER A 462 21.63 -17.41 29.95
N THR A 463 20.30 -17.28 29.98
CA THR A 463 19.35 -18.20 29.33
C THR A 463 18.95 -17.73 27.93
N ASN A 464 19.30 -16.50 27.56
CA ASN A 464 18.91 -15.87 26.30
C ASN A 464 20.15 -15.35 25.56
N TYR A 465 20.64 -16.15 24.63
CA TYR A 465 21.85 -15.87 23.87
C TYR A 465 21.77 -16.45 22.45
N TRP A 466 22.64 -15.98 21.57
CA TRP A 466 22.69 -16.43 20.18
C TRP A 466 23.65 -17.59 19.95
N TRP A 467 24.79 -17.63 20.63
CA TRP A 467 25.79 -18.67 20.46
C TRP A 467 26.45 -19.13 21.77
N ASP A 468 26.62 -20.44 21.91
CA ASP A 468 27.40 -21.06 22.99
C ASP A 468 28.78 -21.46 22.44
N LEU A 469 29.84 -20.76 22.87
CA LEU A 469 31.20 -21.06 22.46
C LEU A 469 31.72 -22.38 23.06
N ALA A 470 31.26 -22.76 24.24
CA ALA A 470 31.74 -23.96 24.91
C ALA A 470 31.28 -25.24 24.19
N THR A 471 30.06 -25.21 23.65
CA THR A 471 29.47 -26.33 22.89
C THR A 471 29.51 -26.12 21.38
N SER A 472 29.94 -24.95 20.91
CA SER A 472 29.90 -24.54 19.50
C SER A 472 28.51 -24.75 18.88
N SER A 473 27.47 -24.33 19.60
CA SER A 473 26.08 -24.55 19.20
C SER A 473 25.24 -23.28 19.26
N ARG A 474 24.12 -23.31 18.52
CA ARG A 474 23.10 -22.26 18.55
C ARG A 474 22.48 -22.13 19.94
N GLY A 475 22.23 -20.89 20.33
CA GLY A 475 21.41 -20.57 21.50
C GLY A 475 19.95 -20.31 21.15
N PRO A 476 19.08 -20.15 22.17
CA PRO A 476 17.65 -19.96 21.98
C PRO A 476 17.27 -18.77 21.08
N ALA A 477 18.02 -17.67 21.12
CA ALA A 477 17.75 -16.50 20.29
C ALA A 477 18.01 -16.79 18.80
N PHE A 478 19.06 -17.56 18.49
CA PHE A 478 19.35 -17.99 17.12
C PHE A 478 18.27 -18.97 16.65
N ASP A 479 17.90 -19.96 17.49
CA ASP A 479 16.83 -20.90 17.12
C ASP A 479 15.50 -20.18 16.85
N SER A 480 15.15 -19.14 17.64
CA SER A 480 14.00 -18.28 17.38
C SER A 480 14.11 -17.53 16.05
N PHE A 481 15.28 -17.00 15.72
CA PHE A 481 15.53 -16.35 14.42
C PHE A 481 15.32 -17.32 13.25
N VAL A 482 15.85 -18.54 13.36
CA VAL A 482 15.65 -19.60 12.36
C VAL A 482 14.18 -19.96 12.24
N GLN A 483 13.47 -20.07 13.37
CA GLN A 483 12.05 -20.36 13.38
C GLN A 483 11.24 -19.28 12.66
N SER A 484 11.50 -17.99 12.93
CA SER A 484 10.80 -16.88 12.24
C SER A 484 10.97 -16.93 10.72
N ILE A 485 12.18 -17.26 10.24
CA ILE A 485 12.46 -17.41 8.79
C ILE A 485 11.73 -18.63 8.22
N ASN A 486 11.77 -19.76 8.93
CA ASN A 486 11.12 -20.99 8.50
C ASN A 486 9.59 -20.88 8.48
N ASP A 487 9.00 -20.19 9.45
CA ASP A 487 7.55 -19.96 9.55
C ASP A 487 7.04 -19.14 8.37
N ALA A 488 7.83 -18.15 7.94
CA ALA A 488 7.53 -17.37 6.76
C ALA A 488 7.86 -18.16 5.46
N ALA A 489 8.73 -19.19 5.55
CA ALA A 489 9.27 -20.00 4.47
C ALA A 489 9.91 -19.16 3.36
N ILE A 490 10.76 -18.23 3.79
CA ILE A 490 11.34 -17.22 2.92
C ILE A 490 12.86 -17.21 3.06
N MET A 491 13.58 -17.19 1.94
CA MET A 491 15.02 -16.93 1.98
C MET A 491 15.27 -15.42 2.04
N PRO A 492 16.01 -14.92 3.05
CA PRO A 492 16.32 -13.49 3.13
C PRO A 492 17.22 -13.04 1.98
N THR A 493 16.93 -11.87 1.43
CA THR A 493 17.80 -11.14 0.50
C THR A 493 19.01 -10.57 1.22
N TYR A 494 18.82 -10.11 2.47
CA TYR A 494 19.88 -9.68 3.37
C TYR A 494 19.44 -9.78 4.83
N ILE A 495 20.43 -9.71 5.72
CA ILE A 495 20.22 -9.69 7.17
C ILE A 495 20.52 -8.29 7.72
N LEU A 496 19.58 -7.76 8.49
CA LEU A 496 19.82 -6.61 9.36
C LEU A 496 20.22 -7.13 10.75
N TRP A 497 21.35 -6.65 11.26
CA TRP A 497 21.88 -7.10 12.54
C TRP A 497 22.06 -5.94 13.51
N GLY A 498 21.47 -6.04 14.70
CA GLY A 498 21.62 -5.06 15.78
C GLY A 498 21.77 -5.75 17.14
N GLN A 499 23.02 -5.99 17.55
CA GLN A 499 23.35 -6.70 18.79
C GLN A 499 24.56 -6.10 19.50
N GLY A 500 24.58 -6.18 20.85
CA GLY A 500 25.75 -5.88 21.66
C GLY A 500 25.53 -5.04 22.93
N GLU A 501 24.33 -4.55 23.27
CA GLU A 501 24.15 -3.83 24.55
C GLU A 501 24.34 -4.78 25.72
N ASP A 502 23.66 -5.93 25.70
CA ASP A 502 23.78 -6.90 26.80
C ASP A 502 25.21 -7.45 26.90
N ASP A 503 25.84 -7.79 25.77
CA ASP A 503 27.24 -8.21 25.73
C ASP A 503 28.17 -7.14 26.34
N SER A 504 27.93 -5.86 26.05
CA SER A 504 28.78 -4.77 26.57
C SER A 504 28.78 -4.67 28.09
N HIS A 505 27.68 -5.04 28.75
CA HIS A 505 27.59 -5.11 30.21
C HIS A 505 28.34 -6.32 30.79
N GLN A 506 28.55 -7.37 30.00
CA GLN A 506 29.18 -8.61 30.43
C GLN A 506 30.67 -8.68 30.09
N ILE A 507 31.14 -7.90 29.11
CA ILE A 507 32.55 -7.86 28.70
C ILE A 507 33.43 -7.39 29.87
N GLY A 508 34.40 -8.23 30.25
CA GLY A 508 35.29 -8.00 31.39
C GLY A 508 34.76 -8.54 32.73
N ILE A 509 33.52 -9.06 32.75
CA ILE A 509 32.90 -9.69 33.93
C ILE A 509 32.69 -11.17 33.65
N ASN A 510 31.79 -11.51 32.72
CA ASN A 510 31.38 -12.88 32.41
C ASN A 510 31.71 -13.31 30.96
N THR A 511 32.23 -12.41 30.14
CA THR A 511 32.71 -12.70 28.77
C THR A 511 33.89 -11.78 28.41
N SER A 512 34.64 -12.09 27.36
CA SER A 512 35.70 -11.24 26.83
C SER A 512 35.34 -10.62 25.48
N LYS A 513 36.08 -9.57 25.07
CA LYS A 513 35.95 -9.01 23.70
C LYS A 513 36.26 -10.05 22.62
N SER A 514 37.16 -10.99 22.93
CA SER A 514 37.51 -12.09 22.03
C SER A 514 36.34 -13.05 21.88
N ASP A 515 35.71 -13.44 22.99
CA ASP A 515 34.56 -14.36 22.97
C ASP A 515 33.38 -13.74 22.22
N TYR A 516 33.07 -12.47 22.49
CA TYR A 516 32.05 -11.74 21.73
C TYR A 516 32.32 -11.76 20.22
N LYS A 517 33.56 -11.48 19.80
CA LYS A 517 33.95 -11.52 18.39
C LYS A 517 33.81 -12.92 17.80
N GLN A 518 34.29 -13.96 18.49
CA GLN A 518 34.19 -15.35 18.03
C GLN A 518 32.73 -15.81 17.91
N ALA A 519 31.87 -15.41 18.87
CA ALA A 519 30.44 -15.71 18.80
C ALA A 519 29.79 -15.06 17.58
N LEU A 520 30.07 -13.77 17.30
CA LEU A 520 29.57 -13.10 16.10
C LEU A 520 30.05 -13.77 14.81
N GLU A 521 31.33 -14.14 14.73
CA GLU A 521 31.89 -14.84 13.57
C GLU A 521 31.19 -16.19 13.35
N ALA A 522 30.95 -16.96 14.42
CA ALA A 522 30.24 -18.23 14.34
C ALA A 522 28.77 -18.05 13.95
N ILE A 523 28.09 -17.03 14.48
CA ILE A 523 26.70 -16.70 14.15
C ILE A 523 26.58 -16.39 12.65
N PHE A 524 27.40 -15.46 12.14
CA PHE A 524 27.33 -15.04 10.74
C PHE A 524 27.76 -16.16 9.79
N THR A 525 28.77 -16.95 10.17
CA THR A 525 29.17 -18.13 9.38
C THR A 525 28.05 -19.16 9.31
N THR A 526 27.36 -19.42 10.42
CA THR A 526 26.21 -20.33 10.46
C THR A 526 25.06 -19.81 9.63
N MET A 527 24.74 -18.51 9.71
CA MET A 527 23.70 -17.89 8.88
C MET A 527 24.05 -17.98 7.38
N ARG A 528 25.28 -17.67 6.98
CA ARG A 528 25.73 -17.81 5.58
C ARG A 528 25.67 -19.25 5.09
N THR A 529 26.04 -20.20 5.94
CA THR A 529 25.96 -21.63 5.60
C THR A 529 24.51 -22.07 5.43
N THR A 530 23.60 -21.56 6.26
CA THR A 530 22.19 -21.95 6.26
C THR A 530 21.41 -21.33 5.11
N TYR A 531 21.64 -20.04 4.82
CA TYR A 531 20.79 -19.26 3.92
C TYR A 531 21.51 -18.77 2.66
N GLY A 532 22.81 -19.06 2.52
CA GLY A 532 23.64 -18.58 1.40
C GLY A 532 24.45 -17.32 1.73
N ASP A 533 25.38 -16.99 0.84
CA ASP A 533 26.25 -15.82 1.01
C ASP A 533 25.49 -14.53 0.68
N MET A 534 24.83 -13.96 1.69
CA MET A 534 24.06 -12.73 1.59
C MET A 534 24.70 -11.56 2.34
N PRO A 535 24.34 -10.32 1.98
CA PRO A 535 24.78 -9.14 2.71
C PRO A 535 24.29 -9.11 4.16
N PHE A 536 25.14 -8.59 5.04
CA PHE A 536 24.80 -8.23 6.42
C PHE A 536 24.94 -6.73 6.58
N PHE A 537 23.90 -6.07 7.05
CA PHE A 537 23.94 -4.66 7.43
C PHE A 537 23.94 -4.59 8.96
N ILE A 538 25.09 -4.23 9.52
CA ILE A 538 25.30 -4.18 10.96
C ILE A 538 25.02 -2.76 11.44
N GLN A 539 23.99 -2.60 12.27
CA GLN A 539 23.66 -1.34 12.89
C GLN A 539 24.63 -1.05 14.04
N ARG A 540 25.17 0.17 14.07
CA ARG A 540 25.88 0.67 15.25
C ARG A 540 24.87 0.92 16.37
N ILE A 541 25.13 0.34 17.53
CA ILE A 541 24.36 0.65 18.74
C ILE A 541 24.71 2.08 19.19
N GLY A 542 23.66 2.87 19.45
CA GLY A 542 23.79 4.26 19.89
C GLY A 542 24.55 4.40 21.21
N ARG A 543 25.12 5.59 21.46
CA ARG A 543 25.73 5.91 22.75
C ARG A 543 24.64 6.45 23.66
N ARG A 544 24.26 5.73 24.72
CA ARG A 544 23.40 6.31 25.77
C ARG A 544 24.17 7.45 26.45
N SER A 545 23.55 8.64 26.50
CA SER A 545 24.13 9.83 27.16
C SER A 545 23.98 9.81 28.68
N SER A 546 23.13 8.94 29.23
CA SER A 546 22.92 8.75 30.67
C SER A 546 22.43 7.34 30.99
N PHE A 547 22.91 6.77 32.09
CA PHE A 547 22.30 5.62 32.76
C PHE A 547 21.42 6.18 33.89
N SER A 548 20.11 5.94 33.83
CA SER A 548 19.18 6.16 34.95
C SER A 548 18.93 4.86 35.69
#